data_AF-C9LU53-F1
#
_entry.id   AF-C9LU53-F1
#
_cell.length_a   1.000
_cell.length_b   1.000
_cell.length_c   1.000
_cell.angle_alpha   90.00
_cell.angle_beta   90.00
_cell.angle_gamma   90.00
#
_symmetry.space_group_name_H-M   'P 1'
#
loop_
_entity.id
_entity.type
_entity.pdbx_description
1 polymer ?
#
loop_
_entity_poly.entity_id
_entity_poly.type
_entity_poly.pdbx_seq_one_letter_code
_entity_poly.pdbx_strand_id
1 'polypeptide(L)' 'MTQYQIADAVGVSRAYYADVERGRYTPSLKLLLRLSVLLNIDLNFLKQNDGNTSTC' A
#
# COMPACT_ATOMS: atom_id res chain seq x y z
N MET A 1 4.26 -9.54 11.90
CA MET A 1 2.99 -8.96 11.41
C MET A 1 2.51 -9.78 10.24
N THR A 2 1.26 -10.25 10.25
CA THR A 2 0.70 -11.06 9.14
C THR A 2 -0.15 -10.22 8.20
N GLN A 3 -0.34 -10.64 6.94
CA GLN A 3 -1.26 -9.97 5.99
C GLN A 3 -2.66 -9.75 6.58
N TYR A 4 -3.14 -10.67 7.42
CA TYR A 4 -4.42 -10.55 8.09
C TYR A 4 -4.44 -9.38 9.06
N GLN A 5 -3.40 -9.23 9.90
CA GLN A 5 -3.30 -8.11 10.84
C GLN A 5 -3.21 -6.76 10.14
N ILE A 6 -2.49 -6.70 9.01
CA ILE A 6 -2.39 -5.46 8.22
C ILE A 6 -3.74 -5.13 7.58
N ALA A 7 -4.39 -6.13 6.96
CA ALA A 7 -5.70 -5.95 6.35
C ALA A 7 -6.74 -5.48 7.37
N ASP A 8 -6.76 -6.11 8.55
CA ASP A 8 -7.63 -5.73 9.68
C ASP A 8 -7.35 -4.30 10.16
N ALA A 9 -6.09 -3.94 10.39
CA ALA A 9 -5.71 -2.61 10.87
C ALA A 9 -5.96 -1.49 9.84
N VAL A 10 -5.87 -1.79 8.54
CA VAL A 10 -6.16 -0.84 7.47
C VAL A 10 -7.66 -0.78 7.17
N GLY A 11 -8.43 -1.78 7.60
CA GLY A 11 -9.87 -1.90 7.40
C GLY A 11 -10.26 -2.47 6.04
N VAL A 12 -9.47 -3.40 5.50
CA VAL A 12 -9.70 -4.08 4.23
C VAL A 12 -9.72 -5.60 4.39
N SER A 13 -10.36 -6.29 3.45
CA SER A 13 -10.33 -7.75 3.45
C SER A 13 -8.94 -8.28 3.11
N ARG A 14 -8.56 -9.42 3.72
CA ARG A 14 -7.29 -10.11 3.39
C ARG A 14 -7.13 -10.38 1.90
N ALA A 15 -8.20 -10.83 1.23
CA ALA A 15 -8.18 -11.10 -0.21
C ALA A 15 -7.86 -9.83 -1.01
N TYR A 16 -8.52 -8.72 -0.67
CA TYR A 16 -8.26 -7.41 -1.27
C TYR A 16 -6.81 -6.95 -1.07
N TYR A 17 -6.26 -7.10 0.14
CA TYR A 17 -4.85 -6.79 0.40
C TYR A 17 -3.91 -7.66 -0.45
N ALA A 18 -4.22 -8.95 -0.59
CA ALA A 18 -3.45 -9.89 -1.39
C ALA A 18 -3.54 -9.62 -2.92
N ASP A 19 -4.64 -9.03 -3.40
CA ASP A 19 -4.80 -8.56 -4.78
C ASP A 19 -4.03 -7.26 -5.04
N VAL A 20 -4.01 -6.36 -4.04
CA VAL A 20 -3.19 -5.14 -4.07
C VAL A 20 -1.70 -5.47 -4.16
N GLU A 21 -1.21 -6.42 -3.35
CA GLU A 21 0.20 -6.86 -3.41
C GLU A 21 0.56 -7.53 -4.74
N ARG A 22 -0.41 -8.17 -5.39
CA ARG A 22 -0.25 -8.76 -6.73
C ARG A 22 -0.33 -7.72 -7.85
N GLY A 23 -0.61 -6.46 -7.54
CA GLY A 23 -0.82 -5.41 -8.54
C GLY A 23 -2.09 -5.59 -9.37
N ARG A 24 -3.02 -6.46 -8.97
CA ARG A 24 -4.31 -6.65 -9.66
C ARG A 24 -5.28 -5.52 -9.36
N TYR A 25 -5.09 -4.85 -8.23
CA TYR A 25 -5.92 -3.73 -7.80
C TYR A 25 -5.04 -2.57 -7.39
N THR A 26 -5.34 -1.38 -7.91
CA THR A 26 -4.69 -0.14 -7.47
C THR A 26 -5.35 0.34 -6.18
N PRO A 27 -4.67 0.27 -5.03
CA PRO A 27 -5.22 0.74 -3.77
C PRO A 27 -5.46 2.25 -3.83
N SER A 28 -6.48 2.73 -3.12
CA SER A 28 -6.72 4.17 -2.98
C SER A 28 -5.61 4.85 -2.19
N LEU A 29 -5.36 6.15 -2.44
CA LEU A 29 -4.36 6.94 -1.71
C LEU A 29 -4.52 6.84 -0.18
N LYS A 30 -5.78 6.80 0.30
CA LYS A 30 -6.11 6.65 1.72
C LYS A 30 -5.60 5.34 2.32
N LEU A 31 -5.62 4.25 1.53
CA LEU A 31 -5.12 2.95 1.95
C LEU A 31 -3.58 2.98 2.01
N LEU A 32 -2.94 3.57 0.99
CA LEU A 32 -1.50 3.80 0.98
C LEU A 32 -1.04 4.60 2.21
N LEU A 33 -1.74 5.69 2.56
CA LEU A 33 -1.48 6.50 3.76
C LEU A 33 -1.60 5.71 5.06
N ARG A 34 -2.60 4.83 5.15
CA ARG A 34 -2.75 3.97 6.33
C ARG A 34 -1.62 2.95 6.43
N LEU A 35 -1.21 2.37 5.31
CA LEU A 35 -0.08 1.45 5.24
C LEU A 35 1.24 2.15 5.58
N SER A 36 1.49 3.35 5.05
CA SER A 36 2.71 4.10 5.33
C SER A 36 2.84 4.43 6.81
N VAL A 37 1.74 4.82 7.46
CA VAL A 37 1.70 5.09 8.91
C VAL A 37 1.91 3.80 9.71
N LEU A 38 1.26 2.70 9.30
CA LEU A 38 1.31 1.43 10.01
C LEU A 38 2.67 0.72 9.91
N LEU A 39 3.28 0.76 8.73
CA LEU A 39 4.60 0.19 8.48
C LEU A 39 5.74 1.19 8.77
N ASN A 40 5.41 2.43 9.12
CA ASN A 40 6.34 3.54 9.34
C ASN A 40 7.35 3.71 8.18
N ILE A 41 6.85 3.61 6.96
CA ILE A 41 7.62 3.72 5.71
C ILE A 41 7.12 4.91 4.91
N ASP A 42 8.02 5.54 4.17
CA ASP A 42 7.67 6.68 3.35
C ASP A 42 6.77 6.25 2.18
N LEU A 43 5.70 7.01 1.92
CA LEU A 43 4.76 6.74 0.83
C LEU A 43 5.44 6.64 -0.52
N ASN A 44 6.58 7.31 -0.69
CA ASN A 44 7.37 7.24 -1.91
C ASN A 44 7.88 5.82 -2.21
N PHE A 45 8.06 4.95 -1.20
CA PHE A 45 8.39 3.54 -1.41
C PHE A 45 7.20 2.68 -1.87
N LEU A 46 5.97 3.12 -1.57
CA LEU A 46 4.75 2.43 -1.98
C LEU A 46 4.24 2.93 -3.34
N LYS A 47 4.70 4.09 -3.80
CA LYS A 47 4.49 4.55 -5.16
C LYS A 47 5.35 3.71 -6.11
N GLN A 48 4.72 3.18 -7.14
CA GLN A 48 5.45 2.62 -8.26
C GLN A 48 6.24 3.76 -8.91
N ASN A 49 7.56 3.75 -8.74
CA ASN A 49 8.45 4.65 -9.46
C ASN A 49 8.48 4.17 -10.92
N ASP A 50 7.59 4.71 -11.74
CA ASP A 50 7.54 4.51 -13.18
C ASP A 50 8.70 5.22 -13.91
N GLY A 51 9.68 5.74 -13.17
CA GLY A 51 10.83 6.47 -13.70
C GLY A 51 10.48 7.84 -14.28
N ASN A 52 9.22 8.28 -14.16
CA ASN A 52 8.73 9.52 -14.76
C ASN A 52 8.69 10.69 -13.78
N THR A 53 9.04 10.48 -12.50
CA THR A 53 9.19 11.62 -11.58
C THR A 53 10.54 12.26 -11.88
N SER A 54 10.53 13.28 -12.75
CA SER A 54 11.68 14.15 -12.99
C SER A 54 12.15 14.71 -11.65
N THR A 55 13.28 14.21 -11.16
CA THR A 55 14.06 14.90 -10.12
C THR A 55 14.50 16.23 -10.73
N CYS A 56 13.79 17.30 -10.41
CA CYS A 56 14.29 18.67 -10.56
C CYS A 56 15.26 18.98 -9.41
#